data_AF-A0A0A2V6S6-F1
#
_entry.id   AF-A0A0A2V6S6-F1
#
_cell.length_a   1.000
_cell.length_b   1.000
_cell.length_c   1.000
_cell.angle_alpha   90.00
_cell.angle_beta   90.00
_cell.angle_gamma   90.00
#
_symmetry.space_group_name_H-M   'P 1'
#
loop_
_entity.id
_entity.type
_entity.pdbx_description
1 polymer ?
#
loop_
_entity_poly.entity_id
_entity_poly.type
_entity_poly.pdbx_seq_one_letter_code
_entity_poly.pdbx_strand_id
1 'polypeptide(L)'
;MKNNSREIREPEIFACAKALRQKSYKKVGAIGFCYGGWAVFRLGAKGHQPPLIDCISTGHPMLLTKKDIEEVAVPVQILAPEIDQLYTPEMKQFTCETVRKLGLPLDYQ
;
A
#
# COMPACT_ATOMS: atom_id res chain seq x y z
N MET A 1 18.22 7.29 -0.39
CA MET A 1 18.01 5.82 -0.33
C MET A 1 18.57 5.11 -1.58
N LYS A 2 19.85 5.29 -1.96
CA LYS A 2 20.36 4.78 -3.25
C LYS A 2 20.18 3.27 -3.45
N ASN A 3 20.40 2.47 -2.40
CA ASN A 3 20.28 1.01 -2.47
C ASN A 3 18.87 0.48 -2.19
N ASN A 4 17.95 1.36 -1.80
CA ASN A 4 16.58 1.02 -1.40
C ASN A 4 15.58 1.90 -2.16
N SER A 5 15.87 2.22 -3.42
CA SER A 5 14.91 2.91 -4.27
C SER A 5 13.73 2.00 -4.59
N ARG A 6 12.62 2.59 -5.06
CA ARG A 6 11.43 1.82 -5.43
C ARG A 6 11.74 0.81 -6.53
N GLU A 7 12.53 1.23 -7.51
CA GLU A 7 12.92 0.44 -8.68
C GLU A 7 13.76 -0.79 -8.27
N ILE A 8 14.58 -0.65 -7.22
CA ILE A 8 15.42 -1.73 -6.71
C ILE A 8 14.59 -2.72 -5.87
N ARG A 9 13.72 -2.23 -4.99
CA ARG A 9 13.02 -3.07 -4.00
C ARG A 9 11.68 -3.62 -4.48
N GLU A 10 11.00 -2.96 -5.43
CA GLU A 10 9.69 -3.43 -5.94
C GLU A 10 9.74 -4.86 -6.49
N PRO A 11 10.74 -5.26 -7.32
CA PRO A 11 10.82 -6.63 -7.83
C PRO A 11 10.95 -7.68 -6.72
N GLU A 12 11.74 -7.42 -5.68
CA GLU A 12 11.96 -8.33 -4.56
C GLU A 12 10.70 -8.47 -3.68
N ILE A 13 10.05 -7.35 -3.38
CA ILE A 13 8.81 -7.32 -2.60
C ILE A 13 7.70 -8.07 -3.35
N PHE A 14 7.56 -7.83 -4.67
CA PHE A 14 6.60 -8.55 -5.50
C PHE A 14 6.93 -10.04 -5.64
N ALA A 15 8.21 -10.42 -5.72
CA ALA A 15 8.59 -11.82 -5.73
C ALA A 15 8.17 -12.54 -4.44
N CYS A 16 8.32 -11.89 -3.29
CA CYS A 16 7.84 -12.43 -2.01
C CYS A 16 6.32 -12.65 -1.99
N ALA A 17 5.54 -11.64 -2.40
CA ALA A 17 4.08 -11.77 -2.46
C ALA A 17 3.63 -12.87 -3.43
N LYS A 18 4.27 -12.98 -4.60
CA LYS A 18 4.03 -14.07 -5.56
C LYS A 18 4.36 -15.45 -4.97
N ALA A 19 5.47 -15.59 -4.27
CA ALA A 19 5.84 -16.83 -3.59
C ALA A 19 4.83 -17.21 -2.49
N LEU A 20 4.28 -16.24 -1.76
CA LEU A 20 3.20 -16.48 -0.80
C LEU A 20 1.91 -16.91 -1.49
N ARG A 21 1.56 -16.32 -2.65
CA ARG A 21 0.39 -16.73 -3.44
C ARG A 21 0.50 -18.11 -4.05
N GLN A 22 1.71 -18.58 -4.36
CA GLN A 22 1.94 -19.95 -4.82
C GLN A 22 1.75 -20.99 -3.70
N LYS A 23 1.83 -20.56 -2.43
CA LYS A 23 1.45 -21.40 -1.29
C LYS A 23 -0.07 -21.44 -1.18
N SER A 24 -0.60 -22.45 -0.47
CA SER A 24 -2.03 -22.70 -0.31
C SER A 24 -2.77 -21.68 0.60
N TYR A 25 -2.26 -20.46 0.74
CA TYR A 25 -2.86 -19.44 1.59
C TYR A 25 -4.10 -18.83 0.94
N LYS A 26 -5.24 -19.00 1.61
CA LYS A 26 -6.53 -18.43 1.17
C LYS A 26 -6.54 -16.91 1.17
N LYS A 27 -5.78 -16.28 2.08
CA LYS A 27 -5.70 -14.84 2.27
C LYS A 27 -4.26 -14.43 2.55
N VAL A 28 -3.82 -13.33 1.93
CA VAL A 28 -2.49 -12.75 2.12
C VAL A 28 -2.64 -11.25 2.37
N GLY A 29 -2.25 -10.77 3.54
CA GLY A 29 -2.21 -9.33 3.85
C GLY A 29 -0.78 -8.79 3.78
N ALA A 30 -0.64 -7.48 3.55
CA ALA A 30 0.65 -6.81 3.64
C ALA A 30 0.55 -5.59 4.58
N ILE A 31 1.55 -5.42 5.43
CA ILE A 31 1.69 -4.26 6.31
C ILE A 31 2.98 -3.49 6.01
N GLY A 32 2.85 -2.18 5.82
CA GLY A 32 3.97 -1.28 5.55
C GLY A 32 4.17 -0.28 6.67
N PHE A 33 5.41 -0.01 7.05
CA PHE A 33 5.74 1.05 8.02
C PHE A 33 6.73 2.03 7.40
N CYS A 34 6.47 3.33 7.52
CA CYS A 34 7.36 4.35 6.96
C CYS A 34 7.62 4.08 5.47
N TYR A 35 8.86 3.73 5.14
CA TYR A 35 9.28 3.29 3.82
C TYR A 35 8.36 2.25 3.17
N GLY A 36 7.75 1.34 3.93
CA GLY A 36 6.88 0.30 3.38
C GLY A 36 5.55 0.79 2.79
N GLY A 37 5.16 2.05 3.04
CA GLY A 37 3.85 2.59 2.63
C GLY A 37 3.61 2.54 1.13
N TRP A 38 4.57 3.02 0.32
CA TRP A 38 4.46 2.92 -1.15
C TRP A 38 4.37 1.46 -1.63
N ALA A 39 5.08 0.55 -0.98
CA ALA A 39 5.22 -0.84 -1.41
C ALA A 39 3.91 -1.62 -1.21
N VAL A 40 3.23 -1.43 -0.07
CA VAL A 40 1.95 -2.11 0.17
C VAL A 40 0.85 -1.58 -0.75
N PHE A 41 0.77 -0.27 -1.01
CA PHE A 41 -0.15 0.27 -2.00
C PHE A 41 0.09 -0.32 -3.40
N ARG A 42 1.36 -0.45 -3.80
CA ARG A 42 1.75 -1.09 -5.07
C ARG A 42 1.43 -2.57 -5.11
N LEU A 43 1.57 -3.31 -4.00
CA LEU A 43 1.12 -4.70 -3.89
C LEU A 43 -0.40 -4.83 -4.05
N GLY A 44 -1.15 -3.85 -3.53
CA GLY A 44 -2.60 -3.80 -3.58
C GLY A 44 -3.18 -3.23 -4.88
N ALA A 45 -2.34 -2.96 -5.89
CA ALA A 45 -2.78 -2.29 -7.11
C ALA A 45 -3.65 -3.18 -8.03
N LYS A 46 -4.61 -2.56 -8.73
CA LYS A 46 -5.54 -3.19 -9.70
C LYS A 46 -4.87 -3.92 -10.88
N GLY A 47 -3.60 -3.61 -11.15
CA GLY A 47 -2.82 -4.27 -12.20
C GLY A 47 -2.50 -5.74 -11.92
N HIS A 48 -2.65 -6.20 -10.67
CA HIS A 48 -2.38 -7.58 -10.30
C HIS A 48 -3.62 -8.45 -10.50
N GLN A 49 -3.60 -9.30 -11.54
CA GLN A 49 -4.67 -10.24 -11.87
C GLN A 49 -4.09 -11.66 -11.98
N PRO A 50 -4.32 -12.54 -10.99
CA PRO A 50 -5.08 -12.33 -9.75
C PRO A 50 -4.36 -11.38 -8.75
N PRO A 51 -5.07 -10.83 -7.75
CA PRO A 51 -4.47 -9.95 -6.74
C PRO A 51 -3.30 -10.60 -5.99
N LEU A 52 -2.18 -9.89 -5.84
CA LEU A 52 -1.02 -10.39 -5.07
C LEU A 52 -1.29 -10.48 -3.56
N ILE A 53 -2.21 -9.66 -3.08
CA ILE A 53 -2.64 -9.57 -1.67
C ILE A 53 -4.15 -9.33 -1.63
N ASP A 54 -4.76 -9.53 -0.46
CA ASP A 54 -6.19 -9.36 -0.20
C ASP A 54 -6.52 -8.08 0.58
N CYS A 55 -5.56 -7.50 1.28
CA CYS A 55 -5.71 -6.25 2.05
C CYS A 55 -4.35 -5.64 2.39
N ILE A 56 -4.35 -4.33 2.65
CA ILE A 56 -3.18 -3.60 3.13
C ILE A 56 -3.45 -2.90 4.44
N SER A 57 -2.41 -2.79 5.26
CA SER A 57 -2.32 -1.84 6.36
C SER A 57 -1.04 -1.04 6.20
N THR A 58 -1.04 0.24 6.58
CA THR A 58 0.20 1.01 6.63
C THR A 58 0.23 1.96 7.81
N GLY A 59 1.39 2.07 8.47
CA GLY A 59 1.63 3.05 9.51
C GLY A 59 2.65 4.10 9.09
N HIS A 60 2.30 5.38 9.26
CA HIS A 60 3.15 6.52 8.87
C HIS A 60 3.72 6.34 7.45
N PRO A 61 2.88 6.25 6.40
CA PRO A 61 3.38 5.81 5.10
C PRO A 61 4.25 6.88 4.40
N MET A 62 5.36 6.44 3.79
CA MET A 62 6.31 7.30 3.07
C MET A 62 6.41 6.93 1.59
N LEU A 63 6.83 7.90 0.77
CA LEU A 63 7.10 7.78 -0.68
C LEU A 63 5.87 7.37 -1.52
N LEU A 64 4.66 7.56 -0.98
CA LEU A 64 3.46 7.43 -1.79
C LEU A 64 3.40 8.53 -2.84
N THR A 65 2.95 8.11 -4.02
CA THR A 65 2.49 8.99 -5.08
C THR A 65 0.97 8.94 -5.16
N LYS A 66 0.36 9.98 -5.74
CA LYS A 66 -1.09 9.98 -6.02
C LYS A 66 -1.52 8.76 -6.85
N LYS A 67 -0.68 8.34 -7.80
CA LYS A 67 -0.89 7.13 -8.62
C LYS A 67 -0.96 5.85 -7.78
N ASP A 68 -0.09 5.69 -6.77
CA ASP A 68 -0.13 4.49 -5.91
C ASP A 68 -1.49 4.37 -5.20
N ILE A 69 -2.06 5.49 -4.79
CA ILE A 69 -3.36 5.59 -4.11
C ILE A 69 -4.50 5.33 -5.09
N GLU A 70 -4.47 5.93 -6.28
CA GLU A 70 -5.51 5.76 -7.32
C GLU A 70 -5.56 4.34 -7.91
N GLU A 71 -4.46 3.60 -7.81
CA GLU A 71 -4.38 2.23 -8.34
C GLU A 71 -4.75 1.15 -7.33
N VAL A 72 -4.88 1.46 -6.03
CA VAL A 72 -5.23 0.47 -5.01
C VAL A 72 -6.60 -0.17 -5.29
N ALA A 73 -6.72 -1.47 -5.07
CA ALA A 73 -7.91 -2.27 -5.39
C ALA A 73 -8.27 -3.27 -4.29
N VAL A 74 -7.68 -3.12 -3.11
CA VAL A 74 -7.89 -3.97 -1.94
C VAL A 74 -8.28 -3.11 -0.74
N PRO A 75 -8.99 -3.64 0.27
CA PRO A 75 -9.22 -2.97 1.54
C PRO A 75 -7.95 -2.35 2.14
N VAL A 76 -8.08 -1.14 2.68
CA VAL A 76 -6.96 -0.31 3.15
C VAL A 76 -7.16 0.09 4.61
N GLN A 77 -6.15 -0.14 5.45
CA GLN A 77 -6.03 0.49 6.75
C GLN A 77 -4.87 1.50 6.74
N ILE A 78 -5.10 2.70 7.25
CA ILE A 78 -4.08 3.74 7.43
C ILE A 78 -3.97 4.07 8.92
N LEU A 79 -2.80 3.87 9.50
CA LEU A 79 -2.42 4.34 10.83
C LEU A 79 -1.60 5.63 10.66
N ALA A 80 -2.25 6.78 10.74
CA ALA A 80 -1.70 8.08 10.46
C ALA A 80 -1.43 8.86 11.77
N PRO A 81 -0.16 9.11 12.13
CA PRO A 81 0.15 9.98 13.26
C PRO A 81 -0.48 11.37 13.09
N GLU A 82 -0.90 12.01 14.18
CA GLU A 82 -1.51 13.35 14.16
C GLU A 82 -0.60 14.35 13.44
N ILE A 83 0.67 14.43 13.87
CA ILE A 83 1.70 15.28 13.28
C ILE A 83 2.65 14.42 12.46
N ASP A 84 2.69 14.66 11.15
CA ASP A 84 3.49 13.88 10.21
C ASP A 84 4.01 14.78 9.08
N GLN A 85 5.33 14.89 8.97
CA GLN A 85 5.99 15.74 7.97
C GLN A 85 6.08 15.09 6.59
N LEU A 86 6.00 13.76 6.52
CA LEU A 86 6.17 13.02 5.27
C LEU A 86 4.81 12.62 4.67
N TYR A 87 3.87 12.21 5.52
CA TYR A 87 2.49 11.98 5.15
C TYR A 87 1.65 13.20 5.49
N THR A 88 1.74 14.20 4.62
CA THR A 88 1.15 15.54 4.83
C THR A 88 -0.38 15.49 4.95
N PRO A 89 -1.02 16.52 5.56
CA PRO A 89 -2.47 16.65 5.58
C PRO A 89 -3.13 16.55 4.20
N GLU A 90 -2.51 17.13 3.16
CA GLU A 90 -2.99 17.00 1.78
C GLU A 90 -2.99 15.54 1.32
N MET A 91 -1.90 14.80 1.58
CA MET A 91 -1.80 13.40 1.16
C MET A 91 -2.76 12.49 1.95
N LYS A 92 -2.97 12.77 3.24
CA LYS A 92 -3.99 12.11 4.09
C LYS A 92 -5.38 12.30 3.49
N GLN A 93 -5.77 13.55 3.21
CA GLN A 93 -7.05 13.88 2.60
C GLN A 93 -7.23 13.19 1.25
N PHE A 94 -6.23 13.30 0.36
CA PHE A 94 -6.25 12.66 -0.95
C PHE A 94 -6.41 11.14 -0.86
N THR A 95 -5.74 10.50 0.10
CA THR A 95 -5.87 9.05 0.34
C THR A 95 -7.29 8.70 0.74
N CYS A 96 -7.84 9.38 1.75
CA CYS A 96 -9.18 9.11 2.26
C CYS A 96 -10.26 9.32 1.19
N GLU A 97 -10.20 10.43 0.45
CA GLU A 97 -11.15 10.73 -0.63
C GLU A 97 -11.05 9.71 -1.76
N THR A 98 -9.83 9.38 -2.20
CA THR A 98 -9.61 8.46 -3.31
C THR A 98 -10.05 7.04 -2.96
N VAL A 99 -9.66 6.50 -1.81
CA VAL A 99 -10.05 5.13 -1.40
C VAL A 99 -11.57 5.01 -1.24
N ARG A 100 -12.23 6.04 -0.68
CA ARG A 100 -13.70 6.09 -0.60
C ARG A 100 -14.35 6.15 -1.98
N LYS A 101 -13.81 6.97 -2.90
CA LYS A 101 -14.31 7.07 -4.29
C LYS A 101 -14.16 5.76 -5.06
N LEU A 102 -13.11 4.98 -4.77
CA LEU A 102 -12.90 3.64 -5.32
C LEU A 102 -13.89 2.60 -4.75
N GLY A 103 -14.67 2.94 -3.72
CA GLY A 103 -15.63 2.03 -3.09
C GLY A 103 -14.97 0.93 -2.24
N LEU A 104 -13.72 1.14 -1.82
CA LEU A 104 -12.97 0.16 -1.05
C LEU A 104 -13.22 0.36 0.46
N PRO A 105 -13.26 -0.73 1.27
CA PRO A 105 -13.24 -0.60 2.72
C PRO A 105 -11.99 0.15 3.18
N LEU A 106 -12.21 1.22 3.95
CA LEU A 106 -11.17 2.07 4.50
C LEU A 106 -11.30 2.12 6.02
N ASP A 107 -10.21 1.80 6.71
CA ASP A 107 -10.02 2.09 8.12
C ASP A 107 -8.93 3.16 8.28
N TYR A 108 -9.20 4.24 9.00
CA TYR A 108 -8.28 5.35 9.20
C TYR A 108 -8.19 5.66 10.70
N GLN A 109 -6.99 5.53 11.26
CA GLN A 109 -6.67 5.66 12.68
C GLN A 109 -5.58 6.72 12.88
#